data_AF-A0A354CI14-F1
#
_entry.id   AF-A0A354CI14-F1
#
_cell.length_a   1.000
_cell.length_b   1.000
_cell.length_c   1.000
_cell.angle_alpha   90.00
_cell.angle_beta   90.00
_cell.angle_gamma   90.00
#
_symmetry.space_group_name_H-M   'P 1'
#
loop_
_entity.id
_entity.type
_entity.pdbx_description
1 polymer ?
#
loop_
_entity_poly.entity_id
_entity_poly.type
_entity_poly.pdbx_seq_one_letter_code
_entity_poly.pdbx_strand_id
1 'polypeptide(L)' 'VFSQFNNDGHGNYSDLIQKNIDTGMGLERLAVVVQDVDSIFDVDTLQALRNKVCEMAGVTYKE' A
#
# COMPACT_ATOMS: atom_id res chain seq x y z
N VAL A 1 11.00 0.21 9.26
CA VAL A 1 11.38 -0.77 10.29
C VAL A 1 12.89 -0.74 10.46
N PHE A 2 13.36 -0.75 11.70
CA PHE A 2 14.78 -0.91 12.00
C PHE A 2 15.03 -2.35 12.44
N SER A 3 15.61 -3.15 11.57
CA SER A 3 15.90 -4.55 11.85
C SER A 3 17.17 -4.63 12.68
N GLN A 4 16.98 -4.85 13.99
CA GLN A 4 18.06 -4.85 14.99
C GLN A 4 18.29 -6.21 15.64
N PHE A 5 17.27 -7.08 15.66
CA PHE A 5 17.31 -8.35 16.37
C PHE A 5 16.88 -9.51 15.49
N ASN A 6 17.45 -10.69 15.76
CA ASN A 6 16.99 -11.97 15.22
C ASN A 6 16.07 -12.64 16.24
N ASN A 7 14.87 -13.03 15.82
CA ASN A 7 13.92 -13.77 16.65
C ASN A 7 14.15 -15.28 16.45
N ASP A 8 14.32 -16.03 17.52
CA ASP A 8 14.52 -17.48 17.46
C ASP A 8 13.22 -18.30 17.33
N GLY A 9 12.06 -17.64 17.36
CA GLY A 9 10.73 -18.27 17.30
C GLY A 9 10.21 -18.76 18.65
N HIS A 10 11.02 -18.66 19.71
CA HIS A 10 10.67 -19.02 21.09
C HIS A 10 10.51 -17.80 22.00
N GLY A 11 10.50 -16.59 21.42
CA GLY A 11 10.35 -15.33 22.14
C GLY A 11 11.67 -14.74 22.63
N ASN A 12 12.81 -15.32 22.28
CA ASN A 12 14.12 -14.71 22.53
C ASN A 12 14.58 -13.91 21.32
N TYR A 13 15.30 -12.82 21.60
CA TYR A 13 15.81 -11.90 20.60
C TYR A 13 17.30 -11.66 20.84
N SER A 14 18.13 -11.94 19.84
CA SER A 14 19.57 -11.64 19.85
C SER A 14 19.91 -10.52 18.88
N ASP A 15 20.97 -9.76 19.14
CA ASP A 15 21.40 -8.70 18.22
C ASP A 15 21.80 -9.29 16.86
N LEU A 16 21.37 -8.63 15.78
CA LEU A 16 21.87 -8.91 14.44
C LEU A 16 23.32 -8.43 14.34
N ILE A 17 24.18 -9.27 13.73
CA ILE A 17 25.58 -8.92 13.43
C ILE A 17 25.65 -7.63 12.60
N GLN A 18 24.71 -7.46 11.68
CA GLN A 18 24.54 -6.25 10.89
C GLN A 18 23.10 -5.76 10.99
N LYS A 19 22.93 -4.53 11.48
CA LYS A 19 21.63 -3.85 11.59
C LYS A 19 21.26 -3.23 10.25
N ASN A 20 19.99 -3.30 9.89
CA ASN A 20 19.48 -2.83 8.61
C ASN A 20 18.25 -1.93 8.79
N ILE A 21 17.96 -1.15 7.75
CA ILE A 21 16.74 -0.35 7.64
C ILE A 21 15.90 -0.92 6.51
N ASP A 22 14.63 -1.16 6.81
CA ASP A 22 13.62 -1.56 5.83
C ASP A 22 12.54 -0.47 5.77
N THR A 23 12.21 0.01 4.58
CA THR A 23 11.20 1.05 4.39
C THR A 23 10.18 0.59 3.37
N GLY A 24 8.90 0.78 3.69
CA GLY A 24 7.81 0.56 2.76
C GLY A 24 6.81 1.71 2.85
N MET A 25 6.41 2.23 1.69
CA MET A 25 5.34 3.21 1.57
C MET A 25 4.44 2.76 0.43
N GLY A 26 3.14 2.62 0.72
CA GLY A 26 2.16 2.23 -0.31
C GLY A 26 2.02 3.34 -1.35
N LEU A 27 2.36 3.05 -2.60
CA LEU A 27 2.34 4.02 -3.68
C LEU A 27 0.94 4.60 -3.89
N GLU A 28 -0.08 3.74 -3.88
CA GLU A 28 -1.48 4.13 -4.08
C GLU A 28 -1.96 4.99 -2.92
N ARG A 29 -1.54 4.70 -1.69
CA ARG A 29 -1.88 5.54 -0.53
C ARG A 29 -1.21 6.89 -0.57
N LEU A 30 0.05 6.96 -1.01
CA LEU A 30 0.70 8.23 -1.26
C LEU A 30 -0.03 9.00 -2.36
N ALA A 31 -0.39 8.32 -3.46
CA ALA A 31 -1.10 8.91 -4.58
C ALA A 31 -2.46 9.48 -4.18
N VAL A 32 -3.22 8.83 -3.28
CA VAL A 32 -4.46 9.38 -2.71
C VAL A 32 -4.23 10.79 -2.15
N VAL A 33 -3.17 10.97 -1.35
CA VAL A 33 -2.85 12.26 -0.73
C VAL A 33 -2.31 13.26 -1.75
N VAL A 34 -1.41 12.84 -2.65
CA VAL A 34 -0.76 13.72 -3.63
C VAL A 34 -1.72 14.17 -4.72
N GLN A 35 -2.68 13.33 -5.11
CA GLN A 35 -3.71 13.63 -6.10
C GLN A 35 -4.95 14.28 -5.48
N ASP A 36 -5.00 14.46 -4.16
CA ASP A 36 -6.12 15.06 -3.41
C ASP A 36 -7.47 14.36 -3.69
N VAL A 37 -7.49 13.03 -3.51
CA VAL A 37 -8.68 12.19 -3.67
C VAL A 37 -9.02 11.44 -2.39
N ASP A 38 -10.27 11.02 -2.23
CA ASP A 38 -10.74 10.38 -0.98
C ASP A 38 -10.45 8.88 -0.88
N SER A 39 -10.12 8.22 -2.00
CA SER A 39 -10.04 6.77 -2.08
C SER A 39 -8.98 6.30 -3.05
N ILE A 40 -8.38 5.14 -2.77
CA ILE A 40 -7.46 4.47 -3.72
C ILE A 40 -8.14 4.21 -5.06
N PHE A 41 -9.46 3.97 -5.08
CA PHE A 41 -10.21 3.73 -6.32
C PHE A 41 -10.39 4.99 -7.17
N ASP A 42 -10.10 6.17 -6.60
CA ASP A 42 -10.14 7.46 -7.30
C ASP A 42 -8.74 7.89 -7.78
N VAL A 43 -7.67 7.17 -7.40
CA VAL A 43 -6.32 7.33 -7.96
C VAL A 43 -6.34 6.98 -9.44
N ASP A 44 -5.72 7.81 -10.27
CA ASP A 44 -5.68 7.73 -11.74
C ASP A 44 -5.57 6.29 -12.31
N THR A 45 -4.60 5.52 -11.83
CA THR A 45 -4.33 4.14 -12.29
C THR A 45 -5.50 3.19 -12.01
N LEU A 46 -6.09 3.26 -10.81
CA LEU A 46 -7.24 2.42 -10.44
C LEU A 46 -8.55 2.95 -11.00
N GLN A 47 -8.69 4.27 -11.14
CA GLN A 47 -9.84 4.91 -11.76
C GLN A 47 -10.00 4.46 -13.22
N ALA A 48 -8.91 4.35 -13.99
CA ALA A 48 -8.96 3.86 -15.37
C ALA A 48 -9.54 2.44 -15.46
N LEU A 49 -9.10 1.53 -14.58
CA LEU A 49 -9.59 0.16 -14.52
C LEU A 49 -11.06 0.11 -14.08
N ARG A 50 -11.40 0.84 -13.00
CA ARG A 50 -12.76 0.94 -12.48
C ARG A 50 -13.72 1.43 -13.56
N ASN A 51 -13.36 2.48 -14.29
CA ASN A 51 -14.19 3.04 -15.35
C ASN A 51 -14.43 2.02 -16.46
N LYS A 52 -13.42 1.20 -16.81
CA LYS A 52 -13.61 0.13 -17.79
C LYS A 52 -14.57 -0.95 -17.30
N VAL A 53 -14.50 -1.31 -16.03
CA VAL A 53 -15.44 -2.26 -15.41
C VAL A 53 -16.86 -1.69 -15.38
N CYS A 54 -17.03 -0.43 -14.99
CA CYS A 54 -18.31 0.28 -15.02
C CYS A 54 -18.95 0.28 -16.42
N GLU A 55 -18.15 0.57 -17.47
CA GLU A 55 -18.59 0.52 -18.87
C GLU A 55 -19.12 -0.88 -19.24
N MET A 56 -18.38 -1.93 -18.88
CA MET A 56 -18.77 -3.32 -19.19
C MET A 56 -20.01 -3.78 -18.41
N ALA A 57 -20.19 -3.28 -17.19
CA ALA A 57 -21.29 -3.64 -16.32
C ALA A 57 -22.54 -2.76 -16.52
N GLY A 58 -22.42 -1.65 -17.26
CA GLY A 58 -23.52 -0.70 -17.46
C GLY A 58 -23.95 0.03 -16.17
N VAL A 59 -23.01 0.26 -15.24
CA VAL A 59 -23.27 0.92 -13.95
C VAL A 59 -22.36 2.13 -13.75
N THR A 60 -22.81 3.11 -12.97
CA THR A 60 -22.02 4.27 -12.58
C THR A 60 -21.44 4.07 -11.17
N TYR A 61 -20.18 4.46 -10.99
CA TYR A 61 -19.54 4.44 -9.67
C TYR A 61 -20.03 5.63 -8.82
N LYS A 62 -20.43 5.38 -7.56
CA LYS A 62 -20.99 6.35 -6.61
C LYS A 62 -22.36 6.95 -7.00
N GLU A 63 -23.19 6.20 -7.74
CA GLU A 63 -24.64 6.44 -7.86
C GLU A 63 -25.44 5.86 -6.68
#